data_AF-A0A1H5ML49-F1
#
_entry.id   AF-A0A1H5ML49-F1
#
_cell.length_a   1.000
_cell.length_b   1.000
_cell.length_c   1.000
_cell.angle_alpha   90.00
_cell.angle_beta   90.00
_cell.angle_gamma   90.00
#
_symmetry.space_group_name_H-M   'P 1'
#
loop_
_entity.id
_entity.type
_entity.pdbx_description
1 polymer ?
#
loop_
_entity_poly.entity_id
_entity_poly.type
_entity_poly.pdbx_seq_one_letter_code
_entity_poly.pdbx_strand_id
1 'polypeptide(L)'
;MTPTDHDPDTAQARMFRDLLHEEITALTSRIETARGHTDRGGPEDRELGARLRGQLAEAHQLMARLTARYPELRGTSRPAGQ
;
A
#
# COMPACT_ATOMS: atom_id res chain seq x y z
N MET A 1 8.46 -12.45 -34.67
CA MET A 1 8.72 -11.91 -33.32
C MET A 1 7.44 -11.24 -32.88
N THR A 2 6.66 -11.90 -32.03
CA THR A 2 5.52 -11.26 -31.37
C THR A 2 6.08 -10.23 -30.39
N PRO A 3 5.70 -8.94 -30.50
CA PRO A 3 6.05 -7.98 -29.46
C PRO A 3 5.46 -8.54 -28.17
N THR A 4 6.30 -8.63 -27.13
CA THR A 4 5.85 -8.95 -25.78
C THR A 4 4.75 -7.95 -25.45
N ASP A 5 3.51 -8.43 -25.53
CA ASP A 5 2.30 -7.74 -25.10
C ASP A 5 2.52 -7.43 -23.62
N HIS A 6 3.06 -6.24 -23.33
CA HIS A 6 3.03 -5.68 -22.00
C HIS A 6 1.57 -5.41 -21.74
N ASP A 7 0.93 -6.38 -21.10
CA ASP A 7 -0.47 -6.29 -20.72
C ASP A 7 -0.66 -4.93 -20.00
N PRO A 8 -1.41 -3.98 -20.58
CA PRO A 8 -1.55 -2.65 -20.02
C PRO A 8 -2.19 -2.69 -18.62
N ASP A 9 -2.93 -3.74 -18.31
CA ASP A 9 -3.52 -4.03 -17.01
C ASP A 9 -2.42 -4.31 -15.97
N THR A 10 -1.36 -5.02 -16.34
CA THR A 10 -0.18 -5.24 -15.47
C THR A 10 0.58 -3.95 -15.21
N ALA A 11 0.79 -3.10 -16.22
CA ALA A 11 1.49 -1.83 -16.04
C ALA A 11 0.71 -0.89 -15.11
N GLN A 12 -0.61 -0.83 -15.27
CA GLN A 12 -1.51 -0.08 -14.39
C GLN A 12 -1.54 -0.68 -12.98
N ALA A 13 -1.56 -2.00 -12.85
CA ALA A 13 -1.51 -2.68 -11.55
C ALA A 13 -0.18 -2.45 -10.82
N ARG A 14 0.94 -2.29 -11.54
CA ARG A 14 2.23 -1.86 -10.97
C ARG A 14 2.15 -0.46 -10.37
N MET A 15 1.68 0.51 -11.16
CA MET A 15 1.51 1.88 -10.70
C MET A 15 0.57 1.97 -9.49
N PHE A 16 -0.55 1.23 -9.52
CA PHE A 16 -1.48 1.19 -8.40
C PHE A 16 -0.88 0.55 -7.14
N ARG A 17 -0.01 -0.47 -7.30
CA ARG A 17 0.75 -1.06 -6.19
C ARG A 17 1.72 -0.07 -5.57
N ASP A 18 2.42 0.74 -6.39
CA ASP A 18 3.35 1.76 -5.90
C ASP A 18 2.60 2.86 -5.12
N LEU A 19 1.48 3.36 -5.66
CA LEU A 19 0.61 4.33 -4.97
C LEU A 19 0.08 3.79 -3.64
N LEU A 20 -0.37 2.53 -3.60
CA LEU A 20 -0.81 1.89 -2.34
C LEU A 20 0.33 1.77 -1.33
N HIS A 21 1.57 1.54 -1.77
CA HIS A 21 2.73 1.47 -0.89
C HIS A 21 3.04 2.84 -0.27
N GLU A 22 3.01 3.90 -1.09
CA GLU A 22 3.19 5.27 -0.62
C GLU A 22 2.10 5.64 0.40
N GLU A 23 0.83 5.31 0.12
CA GLU A 23 -0.28 5.58 1.03
C GLU A 23 -0.16 4.80 2.36
N ILE A 24 0.22 3.51 2.31
CA ILE A 24 0.50 2.72 3.53
C ILE A 24 1.60 3.37 4.36
N THR A 25 2.66 3.85 3.72
CA THR A 25 3.79 4.52 4.38
C THR A 25 3.34 5.83 5.03
N ALA A 26 2.58 6.64 4.29
CA ALA A 26 2.03 7.91 4.78
C ALA A 26 1.07 7.71 5.95
N LEU A 27 0.15 6.75 5.85
CA LEU A 27 -0.79 6.40 6.92
C LEU A 27 -0.06 5.88 8.16
N THR A 28 0.96 5.04 7.98
CA THR A 28 1.79 4.55 9.10
C THR A 28 2.47 5.70 9.82
N SER A 29 3.13 6.60 9.09
CA SER A 29 3.79 7.79 9.66
C SER A 29 2.80 8.71 10.38
N ARG A 30 1.59 8.91 9.82
CA ARG A 30 0.52 9.67 10.47
C ARG A 30 0.03 9.02 11.76
N ILE A 31 -0.08 7.69 11.80
CA ILE A 31 -0.47 6.95 13.01
C ILE A 31 0.62 7.07 14.09
N GLU A 32 1.89 6.99 13.72
CA GLU A 32 3.01 7.15 14.66
C GLU A 32 3.06 8.58 15.22
N THR A 33 2.86 9.57 14.37
CA THR A 33 2.78 10.99 14.78
C THR A 33 1.60 11.23 15.72
N ALA A 34 0.43 10.69 15.37
CA ALA A 34 -0.77 10.78 16.20
C ALA A 34 -0.52 10.12 17.57
N ARG A 35 0.05 8.89 17.61
CA ARG A 35 0.42 8.21 18.87
C ARG A 35 1.36 9.04 19.75
N GLY A 36 2.30 9.76 19.14
CA GLY A 36 3.20 10.67 19.85
C GLY A 36 2.47 11.87 20.48
N HIS A 37 1.33 12.27 19.93
CA HIS A 37 0.45 13.31 20.47
C HIS A 37 -0.62 12.78 21.45
N THR A 38 -1.03 11.51 21.31
CA THR A 38 -2.09 10.89 22.13
C THR A 38 -1.71 10.72 23.60
N ASP A 39 -0.42 10.78 23.96
CA ASP A 39 0.01 10.79 25.38
C ASP A 39 -0.61 11.97 26.17
N ARG A 40 -1.06 13.02 25.47
CA ARG A 40 -1.88 14.13 26.02
C ARG A 40 -3.28 14.27 25.38
N GLY A 41 -3.65 13.40 24.45
CA GLY A 41 -4.80 13.59 23.55
C GLY A 41 -6.15 13.13 24.12
N GLY A 42 -7.19 13.95 23.93
CA GLY A 42 -8.58 13.66 24.29
C GLY A 42 -9.25 12.61 23.38
N PRO A 43 -10.56 12.36 23.54
CA PRO A 43 -11.31 11.35 22.78
C PRO A 43 -11.27 11.55 21.25
N GLU A 44 -11.11 12.79 20.79
CA GLU A 44 -11.00 13.14 19.36
C GLU A 44 -9.72 12.56 18.73
N ASP A 45 -8.61 12.54 19.46
CA ASP A 45 -7.32 11.98 19.00
C ASP A 45 -7.40 10.44 18.89
N ARG A 46 -8.18 9.81 19.78
CA ARG A 46 -8.47 8.37 19.70
C ARG A 46 -9.35 8.03 18.50
N GLU A 47 -10.36 8.85 18.20
CA GLU A 47 -11.20 8.66 17.01
C GLU A 47 -10.38 8.80 15.73
N LEU A 48 -9.53 9.84 15.64
CA LEU A 48 -8.62 10.03 14.51
C LEU A 48 -7.67 8.83 14.36
N GLY A 49 -7.06 8.38 15.45
CA GLY A 49 -6.18 7.21 15.45
C GLY A 49 -6.89 5.91 15.06
N ALA A 50 -8.18 5.75 15.38
CA ALA A 50 -8.98 4.61 14.94
C ALA A 50 -9.28 4.68 13.43
N ARG A 51 -9.67 5.86 12.93
CA ARG A 51 -9.89 6.09 11.49
C ARG A 51 -8.66 5.80 10.65
N LEU A 52 -7.50 6.33 11.04
CA LEU A 52 -6.24 6.12 10.32
C LEU A 52 -5.84 4.64 10.27
N ARG A 53 -6.01 3.91 11.40
CA ARG A 53 -5.77 2.46 11.44
C ARG A 53 -6.74 1.69 10.54
N GLY A 54 -8.01 2.13 10.45
CA GLY A 54 -8.99 1.57 9.53
C GLY A 54 -8.59 1.76 8.06
N GLN A 55 -8.16 2.97 7.69
CA GLN A 55 -7.66 3.26 6.34
C GLN A 55 -6.40 2.45 6.00
N LEU A 56 -5.49 2.29 6.96
CA LEU A 56 -4.29 1.45 6.78
C LEU A 56 -4.67 -0.01 6.52
N ALA A 57 -5.63 -0.55 7.28
CA ALA A 57 -6.12 -1.91 7.07
C ALA A 57 -6.77 -2.09 5.68
N GLU A 58 -7.54 -1.10 5.23
CA GLU A 58 -8.14 -1.11 3.89
C GLU A 58 -7.07 -1.07 2.79
N ALA A 59 -6.06 -0.20 2.91
CA ALA A 59 -4.96 -0.13 1.96
C ALA A 59 -4.19 -1.46 1.87
N HIS A 60 -3.93 -2.12 3.01
CA HIS A 60 -3.35 -3.47 3.02
C HIS A 60 -4.25 -4.52 2.36
N GLN A 61 -5.56 -4.46 2.56
CA GLN A 61 -6.50 -5.37 1.89
C GLN A 61 -6.53 -5.17 0.38
N LEU A 62 -6.49 -3.91 -0.09
CA LEU A 62 -6.40 -3.59 -1.51
C LEU A 62 -5.10 -4.12 -2.11
N MET A 63 -3.98 -3.95 -1.40
CA MET A 63 -2.68 -4.47 -1.81
C MET A 63 -2.65 -6.00 -1.85
N ALA A 64 -3.31 -6.67 -0.89
CA ALA A 64 -3.47 -8.13 -0.89
C ALA A 64 -4.33 -8.63 -2.06
N ARG A 65 -5.44 -7.95 -2.37
CA ARG A 65 -6.29 -8.27 -3.53
C ARG A 65 -5.55 -8.05 -4.85
N LEU A 66 -4.79 -6.97 -4.95
CA LEU A 66 -4.00 -6.63 -6.13
C LEU A 66 -2.90 -7.68 -6.37
N THR A 67 -2.19 -8.09 -5.32
CA THR A 67 -1.15 -9.13 -5.43
C THR A 67 -1.71 -10.54 -5.63
N ALA A 68 -2.94 -10.80 -5.19
CA ALA A 68 -3.65 -12.05 -5.50
C ALA A 68 -4.12 -12.10 -6.96
N ARG A 69 -4.56 -10.96 -7.52
CA ARG A 69 -4.99 -10.86 -8.92
C ARG A 69 -3.82 -10.84 -9.89
N TYR A 70 -2.71 -10.21 -9.51
CA TYR A 70 -1.48 -10.12 -10.32
C TYR A 70 -0.29 -10.65 -9.50
N PRO A 71 -0.11 -11.98 -9.43
CA PRO A 71 0.98 -12.59 -8.67
C PRO A 71 2.37 -12.20 -9.20
N GLU A 72 2.46 -11.83 -10.48
CA GLU A 72 3.65 -11.27 -11.13
C GLU A 72 4.18 -9.99 -10.47
N LEU A 73 3.32 -9.23 -9.77
CA LEU A 73 3.74 -8.06 -9.00
C LEU A 73 4.58 -8.42 -7.78
N ARG A 74 4.45 -9.66 -7.27
CA ARG A 74 5.22 -10.16 -6.11
C ARG A 74 6.67 -10.45 -6.47
N GLY A 75 7.01 -10.54 -7.76
CA GLY A 75 8.24 -11.16 -8.26
C GLY A 75 9.33 -10.23 -8.81
N THR A 76 9.21 -8.90 -8.76
CA THR A 76 10.24 -8.00 -9.32
C THR A 76 11.42 -7.77 -8.37
N SER A 77 11.94 -8.84 -7.77
CA SER A 77 13.27 -8.89 -7.16
C SER A 77 13.99 -10.10 -7.73
N ARG A 78 14.54 -9.92 -8.93
CA ARG A 78 15.75 -10.55 -9.49
C ARG A 78 15.64 -10.52 -11.03
N PRO A 79 16.38 -9.66 -11.74
CA PRO A 79 16.78 -10.05 -13.09
C PRO A 79 17.64 -11.31 -12.91
N ALA A 80 17.06 -12.46 -13.26
CA ALA A 80 17.82 -13.68 -13.41
C ALA A 80 18.71 -13.51 -14.63
N GLY A 81 20.02 -13.40 -14.40
CA GLY A 81 21.05 -13.65 -15.39
C GLY A 81 21.31 -12.52 -16.39
N GLN A 82 22.44 -11.84 -16.21
CA GLN A 82 23.46 -11.82 -17.24
C GLN A 82 24.84 -11.85 -16.58
#